data_AF-D3YZN8-F1
#
_entry.id   AF-D3YZN8-F1
#
_cell.length_a   1.000
_cell.length_b   1.000
_cell.length_c   1.000
_cell.angle_alpha   90.00
_cell.angle_beta   90.00
_cell.angle_gamma   90.00
#
_symmetry.space_group_name_H-M   'P 1'
#
loop_
_entity.id
_entity.type
_entity.pdbx_description
1 polymer ?
#
loop_
_entity_poly.entity_id
_entity_poly.type
_entity_poly.pdbx_seq_one_letter_code
_entity_poly.pdbx_strand_id
1 'polypeptide(L)'
;MTASSAEQLRKEGNELFKCGDYEGALTAYTQALSLGATPQDQAILHRNRAACHLKLEDYSKAESEASKAIEKDGGDVKALYRRSQALEKLGRLDQAVLDLKRCVSLEPKNKVFQESLRNIGGQIQEKVRYMSSTDAKVEQMFQILLDPKEKGTEKKQKASQNLVVLAREDAGAEKIFRSNGVQLLQRLLDTEETDLMLAALRTLVGICSEHQSRTVATLSVLGTRRVVSILGVENQAVSLAACHLLQVIFDALKEGVKKGFRGKEGAIIVDPA
;
A
#
# COMPACT_ATOMS: atom_id res chain seq x y z
N MET A 1 26.29 -34.46 22.71
CA MET A 1 25.47 -35.41 21.93
C MET A 1 24.27 -34.76 21.21
N THR A 2 24.19 -33.43 21.06
CA THR A 2 23.00 -32.73 20.54
C THR A 2 22.96 -32.58 19.01
N ALA A 3 24.11 -32.46 18.35
CA ALA A 3 24.20 -32.26 16.90
C ALA A 3 23.61 -33.42 16.07
N SER A 4 23.78 -34.66 16.53
CA SER A 4 23.22 -35.85 15.85
C SER A 4 21.69 -35.87 15.87
N SER A 5 21.07 -35.29 16.90
CA SER A 5 19.60 -35.28 17.05
C SER A 5 18.95 -34.18 16.21
N ALA A 6 19.57 -32.99 16.13
CA ALA A 6 19.10 -31.91 15.26
C ALA A 6 19.17 -32.30 13.77
N GLU A 7 20.21 -33.05 13.36
CA GLU A 7 20.33 -33.52 11.98
C GLU A 7 19.27 -34.59 11.63
N GLN A 8 18.95 -35.48 12.58
CA GLN A 8 17.89 -36.47 12.42
C GLN A 8 16.52 -35.80 12.22
N LEU A 9 16.17 -34.84 13.08
CA LEU A 9 14.93 -34.07 12.96
C LEU A 9 14.86 -33.26 11.65
N ARG A 10 15.98 -32.74 11.18
CA ARG A 10 16.06 -32.09 9.86
C ARG A 10 15.76 -33.08 8.73
N LYS A 11 16.31 -34.31 8.79
CA LYS A 11 16.04 -35.36 7.80
C LYS A 11 14.58 -35.79 7.84
N GLU A 12 14.02 -35.99 9.03
CA GLU A 12 12.61 -36.29 9.24
C GLU A 12 11.71 -35.21 8.64
N GLY A 13 11.97 -33.93 8.95
CA GLY A 13 11.24 -32.81 8.36
C GLY A 13 11.34 -32.76 6.82
N ASN A 14 12.47 -33.16 6.24
CA ASN A 14 12.60 -33.23 4.79
C ASN A 14 11.76 -34.37 4.18
N GLU A 15 11.67 -35.52 4.85
CA GLU A 15 10.82 -36.63 4.40
C GLU A 15 9.34 -36.28 4.54
N LEU A 16 8.92 -35.69 5.66
CA LEU A 16 7.56 -35.19 5.85
C LEU A 16 7.17 -34.17 4.78
N PHE A 17 8.10 -33.25 4.45
CA PHE A 17 7.90 -32.28 3.36
C PHE A 17 7.69 -32.96 2.00
N LYS A 18 8.44 -34.04 1.70
CA LYS A 18 8.26 -34.81 0.46
C LYS A 18 6.95 -35.58 0.44
N CYS A 19 6.50 -36.07 1.59
CA CYS A 19 5.20 -36.72 1.76
C CYS A 19 4.01 -35.75 1.69
N GLY A 20 4.26 -34.44 1.65
CA GLY A 20 3.22 -33.40 1.62
C GLY A 20 2.68 -33.01 3.00
N ASP A 21 3.21 -33.60 4.09
CA ASP A 21 2.89 -33.20 5.45
C ASP A 21 3.73 -32.00 5.87
N TYR A 22 3.27 -30.80 5.49
CA TYR A 22 3.99 -29.56 5.73
C TYR A 22 3.92 -29.11 7.20
N GLU A 23 2.84 -29.43 7.92
CA GLU A 23 2.69 -29.11 9.34
C GLU A 23 3.58 -30.00 10.22
N GLY A 24 3.62 -31.31 9.93
CA GLY A 24 4.57 -32.23 10.55
C GLY A 24 6.02 -31.82 10.27
N ALA A 25 6.33 -31.45 9.02
CA ALA A 25 7.65 -30.94 8.67
C ALA A 25 8.02 -29.67 9.46
N LEU A 26 7.10 -28.72 9.62
CA LEU A 26 7.31 -27.52 10.43
C LEU A 26 7.61 -27.85 11.90
N THR A 27 6.91 -28.84 12.45
CA THR A 27 7.11 -29.31 13.82
C THR A 27 8.50 -29.89 14.00
N ALA A 28 8.92 -30.80 13.11
CA ALA A 28 10.25 -31.39 13.11
C ALA A 28 11.37 -30.33 12.97
N TYR A 29 11.22 -29.38 12.05
CA TYR A 29 12.20 -28.28 11.90
C TYR A 29 12.26 -27.35 13.11
N THR A 30 11.11 -27.09 13.76
CA THR A 30 11.07 -26.25 14.97
C THR A 30 11.76 -26.94 16.15
N GLN A 31 11.55 -28.24 16.29
CA GLN A 31 12.29 -29.05 17.28
C GLN A 31 13.79 -29.06 16.95
N ALA A 32 14.18 -29.21 15.69
CA ALA A 32 15.59 -29.16 15.28
C ALA A 32 16.27 -27.82 15.64
N LEU A 33 15.55 -26.70 15.48
CA LEU A 33 16.04 -25.37 15.87
C LEU A 33 16.25 -25.25 17.39
N SER A 34 15.37 -25.88 18.19
CA SER A 34 15.44 -25.84 19.66
C SER A 34 16.64 -26.60 20.26
N LEU A 35 17.21 -27.56 19.52
CA LEU A 35 18.33 -28.39 19.97
C LEU A 35 19.72 -27.74 19.82
N GLY A 36 19.78 -26.43 19.55
CA GLY A 36 21.04 -25.69 19.45
C GLY A 36 21.78 -25.93 18.14
N ALA A 37 21.07 -25.82 17.02
CA ALA A 37 21.64 -25.93 15.67
C ALA A 37 22.73 -24.86 15.42
N THR A 38 23.77 -25.19 14.65
CA THR A 38 24.79 -24.22 14.25
C THR A 38 24.17 -23.10 13.40
N PRO A 39 24.80 -21.91 13.28
CA PRO A 39 24.25 -20.83 12.43
C PRO A 39 23.95 -21.26 10.99
N GLN A 40 24.77 -22.15 10.42
CA GLN A 40 24.56 -22.71 9.07
C GLN A 40 23.34 -23.63 9.03
N ASP A 41 23.18 -24.49 10.04
CA ASP A 41 22.02 -25.38 10.14
C ASP A 41 20.73 -24.59 10.37
N GLN A 42 20.80 -23.51 11.17
CA GLN A 42 19.67 -22.59 11.36
C GLN A 42 19.23 -21.96 10.03
N ALA A 43 20.18 -21.52 9.20
CA ALA A 43 19.89 -20.99 7.86
C ALA A 43 19.10 -22.01 7.02
N ILE A 44 19.56 -23.27 6.99
CA ILE A 44 18.92 -24.35 6.25
C ILE A 44 17.52 -24.66 6.80
N LEU A 45 17.36 -24.71 8.14
CA LEU A 45 16.09 -24.99 8.80
C LEU A 45 15.07 -23.88 8.52
N HIS A 46 15.43 -22.61 8.70
CA HIS A 46 14.55 -21.47 8.39
C HIS A 46 14.14 -21.46 6.92
N ARG A 47 15.08 -21.73 6.02
CA ARG A 47 14.79 -21.86 4.59
C ARG A 47 13.80 -22.98 4.27
N ASN A 48 13.92 -24.12 4.94
CA ASN A 48 13.00 -25.25 4.74
C ASN A 48 11.62 -24.95 5.34
N ARG A 49 11.55 -24.27 6.49
CA ARG A 49 10.29 -23.78 7.06
C ARG A 49 9.59 -22.76 6.14
N ALA A 50 10.35 -21.87 5.49
CA ALA A 50 9.80 -20.98 4.47
C ALA A 50 9.16 -21.76 3.32
N ALA A 51 9.76 -22.89 2.92
CA ALA A 51 9.18 -23.78 1.90
C ALA A 51 7.85 -24.37 2.36
N CYS A 52 7.75 -24.83 3.62
CA CYS A 52 6.49 -25.33 4.17
C CYS A 52 5.42 -24.24 4.20
N HIS A 53 5.75 -23.03 4.67
CA HIS A 53 4.80 -21.93 4.72
C HIS A 53 4.33 -21.48 3.33
N LEU A 54 5.18 -21.52 2.30
CA LEU A 54 4.75 -21.31 0.92
C LEU A 54 3.72 -22.35 0.45
N LYS A 55 3.89 -23.61 0.85
CA LYS A 55 2.96 -24.69 0.51
C LYS A 55 1.65 -24.65 1.28
N LEU A 56 1.68 -24.09 2.49
CA LEU A 56 0.50 -23.80 3.31
C LEU A 56 -0.15 -22.44 2.98
N GLU A 57 0.36 -21.74 1.97
CA GLU A 57 -0.09 -20.40 1.55
C GLU A 57 0.00 -19.32 2.65
N ASP A 58 0.78 -19.55 3.69
CA ASP A 58 1.09 -18.56 4.73
C ASP A 58 2.28 -17.69 4.28
N TYR A 59 2.01 -16.81 3.31
CA TYR A 59 3.05 -16.02 2.64
C TYR A 59 3.77 -15.04 3.59
N SER A 60 3.09 -14.54 4.62
CA SER A 60 3.69 -13.65 5.63
C SER A 60 4.73 -14.38 6.48
N LYS A 61 4.42 -15.60 6.96
CA LYS A 61 5.41 -16.41 7.68
C LYS A 61 6.51 -16.93 6.76
N ALA A 62 6.19 -17.25 5.49
CA ALA A 62 7.20 -17.62 4.51
C ALA A 62 8.24 -16.52 4.28
N GLU A 63 7.79 -15.26 4.15
CA GLU A 63 8.67 -14.08 4.04
C GLU A 63 9.58 -13.96 5.27
N SER A 64 9.00 -14.10 6.47
CA SER A 64 9.74 -13.99 7.73
C SER A 64 10.80 -15.07 7.88
N GLU A 65 10.44 -16.34 7.65
CA GLU A 65 11.37 -17.47 7.76
C GLU A 65 12.47 -17.40 6.68
N ALA A 66 12.14 -17.01 5.45
CA ALA A 66 13.14 -16.82 4.41
C ALA A 66 14.10 -15.66 4.74
N SER A 67 13.60 -14.58 5.36
CA SER A 67 14.45 -13.46 5.79
C SER A 67 15.42 -13.87 6.89
N LYS A 68 14.97 -14.65 7.89
CA LYS A 68 15.86 -15.22 8.91
C LYS A 68 16.95 -16.10 8.30
N ALA A 69 16.63 -16.88 7.26
CA ALA A 69 17.63 -17.66 6.55
C ALA A 69 18.67 -16.78 5.85
N ILE A 70 18.23 -15.70 5.19
CA ILE A 70 19.10 -14.73 4.50
C ILE A 70 19.99 -13.94 5.47
N GLU A 71 19.49 -13.64 6.69
CA GLU A 71 20.29 -13.01 7.75
C GLU A 71 21.46 -13.88 8.20
N LYS A 72 21.29 -15.21 8.17
CA LYS A 72 22.35 -16.18 8.51
C LYS A 72 23.27 -16.45 7.33
N ASP A 73 22.71 -16.60 6.14
CA ASP A 73 23.44 -16.81 4.89
C ASP A 73 22.86 -15.91 3.79
N GLY A 74 23.49 -14.75 3.58
CA GLY A 74 23.08 -13.80 2.56
C GLY A 74 23.27 -14.34 1.12
N GLY A 75 24.02 -15.42 0.94
CA GLY A 75 24.24 -16.08 -0.33
C GLY A 75 23.24 -17.19 -0.65
N ASP A 76 22.31 -17.52 0.26
CA ASP A 76 21.36 -18.62 0.03
C ASP A 76 20.32 -18.24 -1.04
N VAL A 77 20.66 -18.57 -2.28
CA VAL A 77 19.81 -18.37 -3.48
C VAL A 77 18.43 -18.99 -3.30
N LYS A 78 18.34 -20.14 -2.62
CA LYS A 78 17.04 -20.81 -2.41
C LYS A 78 16.21 -20.11 -1.34
N ALA A 79 16.81 -19.43 -0.37
CA ALA A 79 16.08 -18.58 0.58
C ALA A 79 15.60 -17.29 -0.11
N LEU A 80 16.46 -16.64 -0.89
CA LEU A 80 16.12 -15.47 -1.71
C LEU A 80 14.95 -15.77 -2.65
N TYR A 81 15.00 -16.89 -3.37
CA TYR A 81 13.93 -17.28 -4.29
C TYR A 81 12.60 -17.61 -3.57
N ARG A 82 12.64 -18.21 -2.39
CA ARG A 82 11.43 -18.45 -1.59
C ARG A 82 10.84 -17.14 -1.07
N ARG A 83 11.68 -16.20 -0.64
CA ARG A 83 11.22 -14.87 -0.23
C ARG A 83 10.58 -14.13 -1.39
N SER A 84 11.18 -14.18 -2.59
CA SER A 84 10.58 -13.55 -3.78
C SER A 84 9.21 -14.12 -4.12
N GLN A 85 9.02 -15.45 -4.02
CA GLN A 85 7.72 -16.08 -4.22
C GLN A 85 6.68 -15.64 -3.18
N ALA A 86 7.06 -15.54 -1.90
CA ALA A 86 6.19 -15.05 -0.85
C ALA A 86 5.80 -13.58 -1.09
N LEU A 87 6.76 -12.72 -1.41
CA LEU A 87 6.56 -11.30 -1.70
C LEU A 87 5.67 -11.08 -2.93
N GLU A 88 5.83 -11.89 -3.97
CA GLU A 88 4.96 -11.88 -5.15
C GLU A 88 3.50 -12.14 -4.75
N LYS A 89 3.25 -13.16 -3.93
CA LYS A 89 1.91 -13.50 -3.43
C LYS A 89 1.33 -12.47 -2.47
N LEU A 90 2.18 -11.72 -1.76
CA LEU A 90 1.79 -10.57 -0.93
C LEU A 90 1.60 -9.28 -1.74
N GLY A 91 1.80 -9.30 -3.06
CA GLY A 91 1.67 -8.12 -3.94
C GLY A 91 2.81 -7.10 -3.82
N ARG A 92 3.89 -7.44 -3.08
CA ARG A 92 5.10 -6.62 -2.90
C ARG A 92 6.10 -6.86 -4.03
N LEU A 93 5.67 -6.59 -5.26
CA LEU A 93 6.40 -6.96 -6.48
C LEU A 93 7.79 -6.32 -6.57
N ASP A 94 7.96 -5.07 -6.11
CA ASP A 94 9.25 -4.37 -6.17
C ASP A 94 10.33 -5.09 -5.34
N GLN A 95 9.97 -5.55 -4.14
CA GLN A 95 10.88 -6.30 -3.27
C GLN A 95 11.16 -7.70 -3.85
N ALA A 96 10.16 -8.36 -4.43
CA ALA A 96 10.34 -9.65 -5.10
C ALA A 96 11.34 -9.55 -6.27
N VAL A 97 11.30 -8.45 -7.04
CA VAL A 97 12.25 -8.17 -8.13
C VAL A 97 13.69 -8.02 -7.60
N LEU A 98 13.89 -7.36 -6.45
CA LEU A 98 15.23 -7.20 -5.86
C LEU A 98 15.83 -8.56 -5.49
N ASP A 99 15.04 -9.43 -4.87
CA ASP A 99 15.49 -10.78 -4.52
C ASP A 99 15.79 -11.62 -5.75
N LEU A 100 14.92 -11.60 -6.77
CA LEU A 100 15.15 -12.32 -8.02
C LEU A 100 16.36 -11.80 -8.78
N LYS A 101 16.60 -10.48 -8.80
CA LYS A 101 17.81 -9.91 -9.39
C LYS A 101 19.06 -10.45 -8.69
N ARG A 102 19.03 -10.57 -7.36
CA ARG A 102 20.13 -11.19 -6.61
C ARG A 102 20.29 -12.67 -6.95
N CYS A 103 19.19 -13.43 -7.07
CA CYS A 103 19.22 -14.83 -7.54
C CYS A 103 19.86 -14.96 -8.93
N VAL A 104 19.49 -14.09 -9.89
CA VAL A 104 20.06 -14.08 -11.24
C VAL A 104 21.54 -13.69 -11.23
N SER A 105 21.96 -12.75 -10.37
CA SER A 105 23.38 -12.40 -10.23
C SER A 105 24.22 -13.54 -9.66
N LEU A 106 23.67 -14.33 -8.73
CA LEU A 106 24.35 -15.48 -8.12
C LEU A 106 24.33 -16.71 -9.04
N GLU A 107 23.23 -16.94 -9.77
CA GLU A 107 23.06 -18.06 -10.71
C GLU A 107 22.54 -17.59 -12.07
N PRO A 108 23.40 -16.97 -12.92
CA PRO A 108 22.96 -16.35 -14.17
C PRO A 108 22.44 -17.34 -15.22
N LYS A 109 22.80 -18.62 -15.10
CA LYS A 109 22.37 -19.68 -16.03
C LYS A 109 21.04 -20.34 -15.62
N ASN A 110 20.47 -19.97 -14.46
CA ASN A 110 19.23 -20.57 -13.97
C ASN A 110 18.01 -19.94 -14.66
N LYS A 111 17.43 -20.68 -15.62
CA LYS A 111 16.28 -20.22 -16.40
C LYS A 111 15.06 -19.91 -15.54
N VAL A 112 14.86 -20.64 -14.43
CA VAL A 112 13.72 -20.44 -13.53
C VAL A 112 13.71 -19.02 -12.97
N PHE A 113 14.87 -18.49 -12.57
CA PHE A 113 14.97 -17.13 -12.03
C PHE A 113 14.74 -16.07 -13.10
N GLN A 114 15.25 -16.29 -14.32
CA GLN A 114 15.02 -15.39 -15.45
C GLN A 114 13.54 -15.34 -15.83
N GLU A 115 12.88 -16.49 -15.88
CA GLU A 115 11.45 -16.60 -16.16
C GLU A 115 10.60 -15.97 -15.06
N SER A 116 10.89 -16.25 -13.78
CA SER A 116 10.22 -15.59 -12.65
C SER A 116 10.39 -14.06 -12.71
N LEU A 117 11.59 -13.57 -13.01
CA LEU A 117 11.85 -12.13 -13.13
C LEU A 117 11.06 -11.49 -14.28
N ARG A 118 10.97 -12.18 -15.43
CA ARG A 118 10.16 -11.73 -16.56
C ARG A 118 8.67 -11.71 -16.22
N ASN A 119 8.18 -12.73 -15.52
CA ASN A 119 6.77 -12.84 -15.13
C ASN A 119 6.37 -11.71 -14.17
N ILE A 120 7.17 -11.45 -13.13
CA ILE A 120 6.92 -10.33 -12.21
C ILE A 120 7.02 -8.99 -12.96
N GLY A 121 7.99 -8.85 -13.87
CA GLY A 121 8.09 -7.67 -14.75
C GLY A 121 6.80 -7.44 -15.56
N GLY A 122 6.20 -8.51 -16.10
CA GLY A 122 4.91 -8.45 -16.78
C GLY A 122 3.76 -8.02 -15.87
N GLN A 123 3.67 -8.57 -14.65
CA GLN A 123 2.67 -8.18 -13.65
C GLN A 123 2.79 -6.70 -13.26
N ILE A 124 4.01 -6.20 -13.08
CA ILE A 124 4.26 -4.78 -12.80
C ILE A 124 3.80 -3.92 -13.97
N GLN A 125 4.16 -4.28 -15.21
CA GLN A 125 3.74 -3.53 -16.40
C GLN A 125 2.22 -3.52 -16.58
N GLU A 126 1.56 -4.66 -16.35
CA GLU A 126 0.10 -4.76 -16.40
C GLU A 126 -0.56 -3.89 -15.32
N LYS A 127 -0.04 -3.93 -14.09
CA LYS A 127 -0.50 -3.06 -13.00
C LYS A 127 -0.32 -1.59 -13.32
N VAL A 128 0.84 -1.20 -13.87
CA VAL A 128 1.13 0.17 -14.34
C VAL A 128 0.18 0.57 -15.46
N ARG A 129 -0.08 -0.31 -16.43
CA ARG A 129 -1.01 -0.05 -17.53
C ARG A 129 -2.45 0.10 -17.06
N TYR A 130 -2.89 -0.75 -16.13
CA TYR A 130 -4.21 -0.64 -15.51
C TYR A 130 -4.35 0.69 -14.74
N MET A 131 -3.32 1.07 -13.96
CA MET A 131 -3.29 2.36 -13.27
C MET A 131 -3.33 3.53 -14.26
N SER A 132 -2.46 3.53 -15.29
CA SER A 132 -2.42 4.56 -16.33
C SER A 132 -3.72 4.68 -17.12
N SER A 133 -4.41 3.58 -17.42
CA SER A 133 -5.72 3.63 -18.09
C SER A 133 -6.80 4.28 -17.22
N THR A 134 -6.72 4.15 -15.89
CA THR A 134 -7.64 4.84 -14.99
C THR A 134 -7.27 6.31 -14.78
N ASP A 135 -5.97 6.64 -14.78
CA ASP A 135 -5.50 8.02 -14.69
C ASP A 135 -5.90 8.81 -15.95
N ALA A 136 -5.79 8.21 -17.14
CA ALA A 136 -6.26 8.78 -18.39
C ALA A 136 -7.77 9.08 -18.37
N LYS A 137 -8.59 8.27 -17.68
CA LYS A 137 -10.02 8.55 -17.52
C LYS A 137 -10.27 9.76 -16.61
N VAL A 138 -9.49 9.91 -15.54
CA VAL A 138 -9.57 11.08 -14.65
C VAL A 138 -9.18 12.34 -15.40
N GLU A 139 -8.08 12.30 -16.17
CA GLU A 139 -7.66 13.41 -17.02
C GLU A 139 -8.73 13.78 -18.06
N GLN A 140 -9.34 12.79 -18.72
CA GLN A 140 -10.45 13.02 -19.65
C GLN A 140 -11.66 13.67 -18.97
N MET A 141 -12.02 13.27 -17.75
CA MET A 141 -13.09 13.92 -16.99
C MET A 141 -12.77 15.40 -16.74
N PHE A 142 -11.55 15.72 -16.29
CA PHE A 142 -11.15 17.13 -16.09
C PHE A 142 -11.09 17.92 -17.39
N GLN A 143 -10.66 17.32 -18.51
CA GLN A 143 -10.69 17.96 -19.82
C GLN A 143 -12.12 18.33 -20.22
N ILE A 144 -13.09 17.42 -20.05
CA ILE A 144 -14.51 17.69 -20.35
C ILE A 144 -15.05 18.84 -19.48
N LEU A 145 -14.71 18.85 -18.19
CA LEU A 145 -15.21 19.85 -17.24
C LEU A 145 -14.61 21.24 -17.48
N LEU A 146 -13.33 21.31 -17.85
CA LEU A 146 -12.59 22.55 -18.07
C LEU A 146 -12.57 23.03 -19.53
N ASP A 147 -13.13 22.26 -20.48
CA ASP A 147 -13.21 22.67 -21.88
C ASP A 147 -14.27 23.78 -22.05
N PRO A 148 -13.86 25.02 -22.44
CA PRO A 148 -14.79 26.11 -22.68
C PRO A 148 -15.66 25.89 -23.93
N LYS A 149 -15.28 24.97 -24.83
CA LYS A 149 -16.05 24.63 -26.04
C LYS A 149 -17.14 23.59 -25.78
N GLU A 150 -17.04 22.81 -24.71
CA GLU A 150 -18.02 21.79 -24.37
C GLU A 150 -19.25 22.41 -23.70
N LYS A 151 -20.35 22.48 -24.46
CA LYS A 151 -21.66 22.99 -24.03
C LYS A 151 -22.62 21.88 -23.58
N GLY A 152 -22.23 20.62 -23.71
CA GLY A 152 -23.03 19.47 -23.31
C GLY A 152 -23.14 19.36 -21.78
N THR A 153 -24.18 19.96 -21.20
CA THR A 153 -24.49 19.89 -19.76
C THR A 153 -24.53 18.46 -19.25
N GLU A 154 -25.08 17.52 -20.02
CA GLU A 154 -25.15 16.11 -19.64
C GLU A 154 -23.77 15.44 -19.53
N LYS A 155 -22.83 15.76 -20.43
CA LYS A 155 -21.46 15.21 -20.38
C LYS A 155 -20.69 15.77 -19.19
N LYS A 156 -20.78 17.08 -18.96
CA LYS A 156 -20.18 17.73 -17.79
C LYS A 156 -20.74 17.17 -16.48
N GLN A 157 -22.06 16.98 -16.40
CA GLN A 157 -22.71 16.39 -15.24
C GLN A 157 -22.29 14.92 -14.99
N LYS A 158 -22.17 14.11 -16.06
CA LYS A 158 -21.66 12.73 -15.93
C LYS A 158 -20.20 12.71 -15.47
N ALA A 159 -19.35 13.56 -16.03
CA ALA A 159 -17.95 13.66 -15.65
C ALA A 159 -17.79 14.10 -14.18
N SER A 160 -18.54 15.10 -13.74
CA SER A 160 -18.50 15.60 -12.37
C SER A 160 -19.01 14.57 -11.36
N GLN A 161 -20.11 13.88 -11.67
CA GLN A 161 -20.65 12.82 -10.82
C GLN A 161 -19.68 11.64 -10.70
N ASN A 162 -19.02 11.23 -11.80
CA ASN A 162 -18.04 10.14 -11.78
C ASN A 162 -16.81 10.49 -10.92
N LEU A 163 -16.31 11.73 -10.98
CA LEU A 163 -15.22 12.17 -10.11
C LEU A 163 -15.60 12.10 -8.63
N VAL A 164 -16.81 12.54 -8.27
CA VAL A 164 -17.31 12.48 -6.89
C VAL A 164 -17.44 11.03 -6.41
N VAL A 165 -17.95 10.13 -7.25
CA VAL A 165 -18.06 8.70 -6.89
C VAL A 165 -16.68 8.07 -6.73
N LEU A 166 -15.75 8.36 -7.65
CA LEU A 166 -14.39 7.82 -7.60
C LEU A 166 -13.65 8.30 -6.35
N ALA A 167 -13.83 9.56 -5.94
CA ALA A 167 -13.20 10.11 -4.75
C ALA A 167 -13.71 9.51 -3.42
N ARG A 168 -14.83 8.77 -3.41
CA ARG A 168 -15.33 8.10 -2.20
C ARG A 168 -14.52 6.87 -1.82
N GLU A 169 -13.86 6.25 -2.79
CA GLU A 169 -12.98 5.11 -2.55
C GLU A 169 -11.53 5.59 -2.41
N ASP A 170 -10.78 5.04 -1.45
CA ASP A 170 -9.41 5.49 -1.18
C ASP A 170 -8.48 5.38 -2.40
N ALA A 171 -8.60 4.28 -3.16
CA ALA A 171 -7.85 4.07 -4.40
C ALA A 171 -8.22 5.07 -5.50
N GLY A 172 -9.48 5.55 -5.54
CA GLY A 172 -9.92 6.55 -6.49
C GLY A 172 -9.50 7.96 -6.09
N ALA A 173 -9.63 8.30 -4.81
CA ALA A 173 -9.10 9.53 -4.22
C ALA A 173 -7.59 9.68 -4.44
N GLU A 174 -6.82 8.60 -4.25
CA GLU A 174 -5.38 8.58 -4.53
C GLU A 174 -5.07 8.88 -6.00
N LYS A 175 -5.82 8.30 -6.94
CA LYS A 175 -5.63 8.54 -8.39
C LYS A 175 -5.90 9.98 -8.78
N ILE A 176 -7.01 10.54 -8.30
CA ILE A 176 -7.36 11.94 -8.55
C ILE A 176 -6.25 12.83 -7.99
N PHE A 177 -5.77 12.55 -6.78
CA PHE A 177 -4.69 13.32 -6.15
C PHE A 177 -3.37 13.24 -6.95
N ARG A 178 -2.97 12.05 -7.42
CA ARG A 178 -1.75 11.85 -8.23
C ARG A 178 -1.82 12.52 -9.61
N SER A 179 -3.01 12.64 -10.18
CA SER A 179 -3.23 13.20 -11.53
C SER A 179 -3.36 14.73 -11.54
N ASN A 180 -2.66 15.44 -10.64
CA ASN A 180 -2.81 16.88 -10.39
C ASN A 180 -4.26 17.32 -10.09
N GLY A 181 -5.11 16.41 -9.61
CA GLY A 181 -6.54 16.66 -9.46
C GLY A 181 -6.85 17.81 -8.52
N VAL A 182 -6.06 18.07 -7.49
CA VAL A 182 -6.29 19.21 -6.58
C VAL A 182 -6.20 20.55 -7.31
N GLN A 183 -5.21 20.73 -8.19
CA GLN A 183 -5.05 21.96 -8.98
C GLN A 183 -6.19 22.11 -10.01
N LEU A 184 -6.65 21.01 -10.59
CA LEU A 184 -7.76 21.02 -11.54
C LEU A 184 -9.09 21.30 -10.83
N LEU A 185 -9.29 20.73 -9.63
CA LEU A 185 -10.43 21.02 -8.76
C LEU A 185 -10.44 22.48 -8.30
N GLN A 186 -9.27 23.06 -8.02
CA GLN A 186 -9.15 24.49 -7.75
C GLN A 186 -9.67 25.33 -8.93
N ARG A 187 -9.28 24.98 -10.16
CA ARG A 187 -9.79 25.67 -11.35
C ARG A 187 -11.31 25.52 -11.50
N LEU A 188 -11.89 24.39 -11.12
CA LEU A 188 -13.33 24.20 -11.10
C LEU A 188 -14.03 25.07 -10.04
N LEU A 189 -13.41 25.25 -8.87
CA LEU A 189 -13.92 26.20 -7.86
C LEU A 189 -13.94 27.64 -8.36
N ASP A 190 -12.99 28.00 -9.23
CA ASP A 190 -12.88 29.34 -9.81
C ASP A 190 -13.86 29.59 -10.99
N THR A 191 -14.66 28.60 -11.40
CA THR A 191 -15.62 28.75 -12.53
C THR A 191 -16.91 29.46 -12.14
N GLU A 192 -17.19 29.64 -10.84
CA GLU A 192 -18.46 30.18 -10.31
C GLU A 192 -19.73 29.40 -10.70
N GLU A 193 -19.61 28.31 -11.47
CA GLU A 193 -20.70 27.39 -11.78
C GLU A 193 -21.03 26.52 -10.57
N THR A 194 -22.24 26.66 -10.02
CA THR A 194 -22.63 26.01 -8.74
C THR A 194 -22.46 24.50 -8.76
N ASP A 195 -22.82 23.84 -9.87
CA ASP A 195 -22.71 22.38 -10.01
C ASP A 195 -21.26 21.90 -10.05
N LEU A 196 -20.38 22.65 -10.73
CA LEU A 196 -18.94 22.35 -10.81
C LEU A 196 -18.26 22.61 -9.47
N MET A 197 -18.60 23.71 -8.80
CA MET A 197 -18.11 24.01 -7.46
C MET A 197 -18.51 22.91 -6.46
N LEU A 198 -19.78 22.47 -6.48
CA LEU A 198 -20.25 21.39 -5.62
C LEU A 198 -19.52 20.08 -5.88
N ALA A 199 -19.34 19.71 -7.14
CA ALA A 199 -18.60 18.51 -7.50
C ALA A 199 -17.14 18.62 -7.05
N ALA A 200 -16.52 19.79 -7.21
CA ALA A 200 -15.14 20.02 -6.80
C ALA A 200 -14.98 19.88 -5.28
N LEU A 201 -15.83 20.54 -4.49
CA LEU A 201 -15.83 20.45 -3.02
C LEU A 201 -16.05 19.01 -2.53
N ARG A 202 -17.01 18.28 -3.11
CA ARG A 202 -17.29 16.88 -2.75
C ARG A 202 -16.14 15.95 -3.12
N THR A 203 -15.47 16.18 -4.25
CA THR A 203 -14.29 15.41 -4.65
C THR A 203 -13.12 15.70 -3.71
N LEU A 204 -12.92 16.96 -3.31
CA LEU A 204 -11.91 17.35 -2.33
C LEU A 204 -12.16 16.73 -0.95
N VAL A 205 -13.43 16.61 -0.53
CA VAL A 205 -13.79 15.88 0.70
C VAL A 205 -13.26 14.45 0.63
N GLY A 206 -13.56 13.71 -0.44
CA GLY A 206 -13.10 12.34 -0.61
C GLY A 206 -11.57 12.19 -0.62
N ILE A 207 -10.86 13.16 -1.19
CA ILE A 207 -9.39 13.21 -1.18
C ILE A 207 -8.83 13.38 0.25
N CYS A 208 -9.48 14.21 1.07
CA CYS A 208 -9.03 14.54 2.42
C CYS A 208 -9.48 13.53 3.48
N SER A 209 -10.53 12.74 3.23
CA SER A 209 -11.06 11.75 4.16
C SER A 209 -9.98 10.76 4.63
N GLU A 210 -9.83 10.63 5.95
CA GLU A 210 -8.95 9.68 6.66
C GLU A 210 -7.46 9.71 6.25
N HIS A 211 -6.99 10.76 5.56
CA HIS A 211 -5.65 10.75 4.96
C HIS A 211 -4.89 12.07 5.17
N GLN A 212 -4.17 12.17 6.30
CA GLN A 212 -3.44 13.36 6.73
C GLN A 212 -2.51 13.96 5.66
N SER A 213 -1.69 13.15 4.98
CA SER A 213 -0.74 13.66 3.99
C SER A 213 -1.41 14.31 2.77
N ARG A 214 -2.51 13.71 2.28
CA ARG A 214 -3.33 14.30 1.20
C ARG A 214 -3.99 15.58 1.68
N THR A 215 -4.51 15.62 2.90
CA THR A 215 -5.12 16.81 3.50
C THR A 215 -4.15 17.98 3.59
N VAL A 216 -2.94 17.77 4.11
CA VAL A 216 -1.91 18.81 4.21
C VAL A 216 -1.51 19.34 2.83
N ALA A 217 -1.28 18.45 1.87
CA ALA A 217 -0.93 18.85 0.51
C ALA A 217 -2.08 19.60 -0.19
N THR A 218 -3.31 19.14 -0.03
CA THR A 218 -4.51 19.81 -0.57
C THR A 218 -4.65 21.22 -0.01
N LEU A 219 -4.46 21.40 1.29
CA LEU A 219 -4.45 22.72 1.92
C LEU A 219 -3.32 23.63 1.39
N SER A 220 -2.14 23.06 1.15
CA SER A 220 -1.01 23.81 0.60
C SER A 220 -1.29 24.32 -0.82
N VAL A 221 -2.06 23.57 -1.62
CA VAL A 221 -2.41 23.95 -3.00
C VAL A 221 -3.58 24.94 -3.02
N LEU A 222 -4.68 24.64 -2.32
CA LEU A 222 -5.88 25.49 -2.33
C LEU A 222 -5.67 26.81 -1.57
N GLY A 223 -4.88 26.77 -0.51
CA GLY A 223 -4.73 27.86 0.45
C GLY A 223 -5.93 27.98 1.39
N THR A 224 -5.66 28.21 2.68
CA THR A 224 -6.67 28.33 3.74
C THR A 224 -7.66 29.47 3.48
N ARG A 225 -7.17 30.62 3.00
CA ARG A 225 -7.99 31.80 2.71
C ARG A 225 -9.10 31.50 1.69
N ARG A 226 -8.80 30.69 0.68
CA ARG A 226 -9.75 30.38 -0.40
C ARG A 226 -10.85 29.44 0.07
N VAL A 227 -10.50 28.39 0.80
CA VAL A 227 -11.51 27.47 1.36
C VAL A 227 -12.48 28.22 2.27
N VAL A 228 -11.98 29.13 3.09
CA VAL A 228 -12.80 29.97 3.97
C VAL A 228 -13.64 30.99 3.17
N SER A 229 -13.13 31.56 2.08
CA SER A 229 -13.91 32.51 1.27
C SER A 229 -15.13 31.86 0.61
N ILE A 230 -15.06 30.58 0.26
CA ILE A 230 -16.18 29.84 -0.36
C ILE A 230 -17.37 29.69 0.62
N LEU A 231 -17.13 29.73 1.93
CA LEU A 231 -18.21 29.73 2.93
C LEU A 231 -19.16 30.93 2.78
N GLY A 232 -18.65 32.05 2.26
CA GLY A 232 -19.41 33.29 2.06
C GLY A 232 -20.18 33.35 0.75
N VAL A 233 -20.20 32.29 -0.06
CA VAL A 233 -20.96 32.25 -1.31
C VAL A 233 -22.46 32.16 -1.01
N GLU A 234 -23.29 32.92 -1.74
CA GLU A 234 -24.75 33.01 -1.52
C GLU A 234 -25.48 31.67 -1.69
N ASN A 235 -24.93 30.78 -2.52
CA ASN A 235 -25.50 29.45 -2.71
C ASN A 235 -25.32 28.57 -1.46
N GLN A 236 -26.43 28.29 -0.77
CA GLN A 236 -26.44 27.49 0.46
C GLN A 236 -25.79 26.12 0.30
N ALA A 237 -26.00 25.42 -0.83
CA ALA A 237 -25.44 24.08 -1.03
C ALA A 237 -23.91 24.13 -1.14
N VAL A 238 -23.37 25.13 -1.83
CA VAL A 238 -21.92 25.35 -1.98
C VAL A 238 -21.29 25.68 -0.63
N SER A 239 -21.90 26.60 0.12
CA SER A 239 -21.44 26.98 1.47
C SER A 239 -21.43 25.77 2.42
N LEU A 240 -22.50 24.97 2.43
CA LEU A 240 -22.56 23.74 3.24
C LEU A 240 -21.52 22.69 2.83
N ALA A 241 -21.26 22.53 1.53
CA ALA A 241 -20.23 21.62 1.04
C ALA A 241 -18.82 22.09 1.46
N ALA A 242 -18.57 23.40 1.48
CA ALA A 242 -17.31 23.97 1.96
C ALA A 242 -17.16 23.81 3.49
N CYS A 243 -18.23 23.97 4.26
CA CYS A 243 -18.24 23.64 5.69
C CYS A 243 -17.85 22.18 5.93
N HIS A 244 -18.43 21.26 5.17
CA HIS A 244 -18.12 19.83 5.28
C HIS A 244 -16.66 19.53 4.92
N LEU A 245 -16.13 20.16 3.87
CA LEU A 245 -14.71 20.05 3.53
C LEU A 245 -13.81 20.50 4.69
N LEU A 246 -14.10 21.64 5.33
CA LEU A 246 -13.34 22.10 6.49
C LEU A 246 -13.43 21.12 7.66
N GLN A 247 -14.62 20.58 7.95
CA GLN A 247 -14.80 19.57 8.99
C GLN A 247 -13.90 18.34 8.72
N VAL A 248 -13.95 17.77 7.51
CA VAL A 248 -13.13 16.61 7.13
C VAL A 248 -11.64 16.93 7.22
N ILE A 249 -11.22 18.12 6.80
CA ILE A 249 -9.84 18.57 6.94
C ILE A 249 -9.42 18.59 8.41
N PHE A 250 -10.24 19.16 9.30
CA PHE A 250 -9.94 19.20 10.72
C PHE A 250 -9.88 17.80 11.34
N ASP A 251 -10.82 16.92 10.98
CA ASP A 251 -10.87 15.56 11.50
C ASP A 251 -9.62 14.76 11.07
N ALA A 252 -9.26 14.80 9.79
CA ALA A 252 -8.06 14.14 9.26
C ALA A 252 -6.76 14.66 9.89
N LEU A 253 -6.68 15.96 10.20
CA LEU A 253 -5.52 16.54 10.90
C LEU A 253 -5.50 16.16 12.39
N LYS A 254 -6.65 16.07 13.06
CA LYS A 254 -6.77 15.68 14.47
C LYS A 254 -6.44 14.22 14.72
N GLU A 255 -6.76 13.31 13.79
CA GLU A 255 -6.39 11.90 13.93
C GLU A 255 -4.86 11.69 13.97
N GLY A 256 -4.10 12.51 13.25
CA GLY A 256 -2.64 12.57 13.37
C GLY A 256 -2.17 12.98 14.77
N VAL A 257 -2.91 13.88 15.44
CA VAL A 257 -2.63 14.31 16.83
C VAL A 257 -2.97 13.21 17.83
N LYS A 258 -4.07 12.47 17.63
CA LYS A 258 -4.46 11.36 18.52
C LYS A 258 -3.50 10.17 18.48
N LYS A 259 -2.82 9.92 17.36
CA LYS A 259 -1.74 8.91 17.28
C LYS A 259 -0.45 9.34 18.00
N GLY A 260 -0.26 10.64 18.27
CA GLY A 260 0.90 11.18 19.00
C GLY A 260 0.74 11.27 20.52
N PHE A 261 -0.49 11.36 21.04
CA PHE A 261 -0.78 11.45 22.47
C PHE A 261 -1.29 10.12 23.05
N ARG A 262 -0.39 9.14 23.18
CA ARG A 262 -0.50 8.06 24.17
C ARG A 262 0.70 8.16 25.11
N GLY A 263 0.69 9.16 25.98
CA GLY A 263 1.80 9.43 26.90
C GLY A 263 1.46 10.40 28.01
N LYS A 264 0.82 9.87 29.05
CA LYS A 264 0.82 10.30 30.46
C LYS A 264 -0.06 11.49 30.87
N GLU A 265 -1.13 11.09 31.56
CA GLU A 265 -1.64 11.65 32.81
C GLU A 265 -0.60 12.45 33.62
N GLY A 266 -1.07 13.59 34.16
CA GLY A 266 -0.31 14.43 35.08
C GLY A 266 -1.00 15.78 35.27
N ALA A 267 -2.28 15.77 35.64
CA ALA A 267 -2.92 16.96 36.18
C ALA A 267 -2.26 17.27 37.54
N ILE A 268 -1.27 18.17 37.53
CA ILE A 268 -0.76 18.78 38.76
C ILE A 268 -1.77 19.87 39.13
N ILE A 269 -2.66 19.52 40.06
CA ILE A 269 -3.43 20.50 40.83
C ILE A 269 -2.39 21.26 41.66
N VAL A 270 -2.21 22.55 41.38
CA VAL A 270 -1.45 23.44 42.25
C VAL A 270 -2.44 23.91 43.32
N ASP A 271 -2.27 23.42 44.54
CA ASP A 271 -3.01 23.93 45.71
C ASP A 271 -2.60 25.39 45.97
N PRO A 272 -3.55 26.27 46.27
CA PRO A 272 -3.26 27.66 46.63
C PRO A 272 -2.84 27.74 48.11
N ALA A 273 -1.63 28.22 48.36
CA ALA A 273 -1.22 28.81 49.63
C ALA A 273 -1.31 30.33 49.55
#